data_AF-A0A366B6B6-F1
#
_entry.id   AF-A0A366B6B6-F1
#
_cell.length_a   1.000
_cell.length_b   1.000
_cell.length_c   1.000
_cell.angle_alpha   90.00
_cell.angle_beta   90.00
_cell.angle_gamma   90.00
#
_symmetry.space_group_name_H-M   'P 1'
#
loop_
_entity.id
_entity.type
_entity.pdbx_description
1 polymer ?
#
loop_
_entity_poly.entity_id
_entity_poly.type
_entity_poly.pdbx_seq_one_letter_code
_entity_poly.pdbx_strand_id
1 'polypeptide(L)'
;MSNNTMLDNIKETYTDLISFLKNPSDEAGPELSIALKFKSVISLLIIEIPLMAVLILLISGLETLGFIDSDNHKILDMIKSYPVVLLLVLTVVIGPLIEEFIFRLYLRYKNNYALHFLISIVSLTGVRNEQKAETFFISLWKKRYKFIFYFSAVIFGLIHISNYEFSYTILLLTPILVAPQIISGLIIGYLRVRNGFISGLLLHSLHNAFFIGIPLFFMLNDTEKLNDETSLYSIKIEETNDISIPSYQKNYPDSLVYKNVSLKTTLTYLLNTNEILLNTNDTVMLDKTLHLNFKNKSKDSSKTKSIALNQLAKSYDFKIKKSTTPTEVWNLEVTNQALLSKYKSNNNAYGNIITVNPKEIIIEKSKISALVYALIPKSNKMILDKTGSEDNYNLTLKINDFESIKKQLKEKYGLSLVKQKINLEHFTVEFQKPE
;
A
#
# COMPACT_ATOMS: atom_id res chain seq x y z
N MET A 1 -43.55 10.90 -13.06
CA MET A 1 -42.09 10.64 -13.19
C MET A 1 -41.68 9.88 -11.94
N SER A 2 -41.38 8.59 -12.06
CA SER A 2 -40.86 7.80 -10.94
C SER A 2 -39.54 8.42 -10.48
N ASN A 3 -39.42 8.79 -9.20
CA ASN A 3 -38.14 9.16 -8.60
C ASN A 3 -37.30 7.88 -8.44
N ASN A 4 -36.72 7.37 -9.54
CA ASN A 4 -35.79 6.25 -9.48
C ASN A 4 -34.60 6.66 -8.60
N THR A 5 -34.38 5.91 -7.53
CA THR A 5 -33.29 6.17 -6.59
C THR A 5 -31.96 5.81 -7.23
N MET A 6 -30.84 6.27 -6.64
CA MET A 6 -29.51 5.84 -7.08
C MET A 6 -29.35 4.31 -7.01
N LEU A 7 -29.97 3.68 -6.01
CA LEU A 7 -29.95 2.23 -5.82
C LEU A 7 -30.66 1.49 -6.96
N ASP A 8 -31.78 2.01 -7.44
CA ASP A 8 -32.51 1.41 -8.56
C ASP A 8 -31.67 1.46 -9.83
N ASN A 9 -31.04 2.60 -10.12
CA ASN A 9 -30.13 2.74 -11.27
C ASN A 9 -28.93 1.78 -11.19
N ILE A 10 -28.37 1.54 -10.00
CA ILE A 10 -27.28 0.58 -9.81
C ILE A 10 -27.76 -0.84 -10.15
N LYS A 11 -28.94 -1.24 -9.67
CA LYS A 11 -29.49 -2.58 -9.93
C LYS A 11 -29.81 -2.80 -11.42
N GLU A 12 -30.41 -1.81 -12.07
CA GLU A 12 -30.68 -1.83 -13.51
C GLU A 12 -29.37 -1.93 -14.30
N THR A 13 -28.40 -1.05 -14.00
CA THR A 13 -27.09 -1.02 -14.68
C THR A 13 -26.33 -2.34 -14.50
N TYR A 14 -26.37 -2.94 -13.30
CA TYR A 14 -25.77 -4.25 -13.05
C TYR A 14 -26.44 -5.35 -13.86
N THR A 15 -27.77 -5.36 -13.92
CA THR A 15 -28.53 -6.37 -14.69
C THR A 15 -28.21 -6.27 -16.17
N ASP A 16 -28.15 -5.05 -16.71
CA ASP A 16 -27.79 -4.80 -18.11
C ASP A 16 -26.34 -5.21 -18.41
N LEU A 17 -25.40 -4.88 -17.51
CA LEU A 17 -24.00 -5.30 -17.62
C LEU A 17 -23.90 -6.83 -17.70
N ILE A 18 -24.52 -7.56 -16.77
CA ILE A 18 -24.46 -9.03 -16.73
C ILE A 18 -25.15 -9.64 -17.96
N SER A 19 -26.28 -9.07 -18.39
CA SER A 19 -26.98 -9.51 -19.60
C SER A 19 -26.09 -9.37 -20.84
N PHE A 20 -25.46 -8.21 -21.01
CA PHE A 20 -24.53 -7.94 -22.09
C PHE A 20 -23.30 -8.86 -22.02
N LEU A 21 -22.68 -9.02 -20.85
CA LEU A 21 -21.50 -9.87 -20.69
C LEU A 21 -21.76 -11.35 -20.95
N LYS A 22 -23.01 -11.84 -20.90
CA LYS A 22 -23.33 -13.23 -21.31
C LYS A 22 -23.30 -13.41 -22.83
N ASN A 23 -23.78 -12.41 -23.56
CA ASN A 23 -23.86 -12.44 -25.01
C ASN A 23 -23.66 -11.03 -25.61
N PRO A 24 -22.41 -10.54 -25.65
CA PRO A 24 -22.14 -9.18 -26.12
C PRO A 24 -22.44 -9.08 -27.63
N SER A 25 -22.99 -7.95 -28.04
CA SER A 25 -23.30 -7.58 -29.42
C SER A 25 -22.86 -6.14 -29.72
N ASP A 26 -22.53 -5.82 -30.97
CA ASP A 26 -22.20 -4.45 -31.41
C ASP A 26 -23.47 -3.60 -31.54
N GLU A 27 -24.11 -3.35 -30.41
CA GLU A 27 -25.39 -2.65 -30.35
C GLU A 27 -25.30 -1.49 -29.34
N ALA A 28 -25.54 -0.28 -29.86
CA ALA A 28 -25.68 0.89 -28.99
C ALA A 28 -26.86 0.69 -28.04
N GLY A 29 -26.74 1.24 -26.83
CA GLY A 29 -27.88 1.39 -25.95
C GLY A 29 -28.90 2.40 -26.50
N PRO A 30 -30.02 2.58 -25.79
CA PRO A 30 -30.96 3.67 -26.11
C PRO A 30 -30.24 5.02 -26.06
N GLU A 31 -30.75 6.01 -26.79
CA GLU A 31 -30.23 7.38 -26.67
C GLU A 31 -30.52 7.93 -25.27
N LEU A 32 -29.44 8.15 -24.51
CA LEU A 32 -29.50 8.66 -23.14
C LEU A 32 -29.03 10.12 -23.10
N SER A 33 -29.67 10.91 -22.23
CA SER A 33 -29.16 12.23 -21.88
C SER A 33 -27.80 12.14 -21.18
N ILE A 34 -27.03 13.23 -21.21
CA ILE A 34 -25.70 13.30 -20.56
C ILE A 34 -25.80 12.93 -19.07
N ALA A 35 -26.84 13.39 -18.38
CA ALA A 35 -27.07 13.08 -16.97
C ALA A 35 -27.31 11.58 -16.74
N LEU A 36 -28.06 10.90 -17.61
CA LEU A 36 -28.28 9.46 -17.50
C LEU A 36 -27.00 8.67 -17.81
N LYS A 37 -26.22 9.08 -18.82
CA LYS A 37 -24.90 8.47 -19.09
C LYS A 37 -23.96 8.61 -17.92
N PHE A 38 -23.92 9.79 -17.29
CA PHE A 38 -23.12 10.04 -16.10
C PHE A 38 -23.58 9.17 -14.92
N LYS A 39 -24.90 9.01 -14.71
CA LYS A 39 -25.42 8.07 -13.72
C LYS A 39 -24.96 6.64 -13.97
N SER A 40 -24.99 6.15 -15.21
CA SER A 40 -24.46 4.82 -15.55
C SER A 40 -22.97 4.69 -15.23
N VAL A 41 -22.16 5.73 -15.50
CA VAL A 41 -20.73 5.76 -15.14
C VAL A 41 -20.56 5.60 -13.63
N ILE A 42 -21.25 6.42 -12.83
CA ILE A 42 -21.14 6.36 -11.36
C ILE A 42 -21.68 5.04 -10.81
N SER A 43 -22.77 4.50 -11.37
CA SER A 43 -23.29 3.20 -10.99
C SER A 43 -22.27 2.08 -11.25
N LEU A 44 -21.59 2.08 -12.39
CA LEU A 44 -20.54 1.10 -12.69
C LEU A 44 -19.31 1.28 -11.80
N LEU A 45 -18.91 2.51 -11.49
CA LEU A 45 -17.85 2.80 -10.51
C LEU A 45 -18.19 2.23 -9.12
N ILE A 46 -19.44 2.37 -8.67
CA ILE A 46 -19.88 1.79 -7.39
C ILE A 46 -19.90 0.26 -7.43
N ILE A 47 -20.25 -0.33 -8.58
CA ILE A 47 -20.26 -1.79 -8.77
C ILE A 47 -18.83 -2.37 -8.78
N GLU A 48 -17.87 -1.69 -9.41
CA GLU A 48 -16.50 -2.20 -9.51
C GLU A 48 -15.73 -2.07 -8.18
N ILE A 49 -16.00 -1.07 -7.34
CA ILE A 49 -15.29 -0.86 -6.07
C ILE A 49 -15.18 -2.11 -5.19
N PRO A 50 -16.29 -2.80 -4.82
CA PRO A 50 -16.20 -4.00 -3.99
C PRO A 50 -15.48 -5.14 -4.70
N LEU A 51 -15.60 -5.25 -6.03
CA LEU A 51 -14.93 -6.28 -6.83
C LEU A 51 -13.41 -6.06 -6.84
N MET A 52 -12.98 -4.82 -7.06
CA MET A 52 -11.56 -4.45 -6.99
C MET A 52 -11.01 -4.62 -5.58
N ALA A 53 -11.76 -4.25 -4.55
CA ALA A 53 -11.35 -4.44 -3.16
C ALA A 53 -11.05 -5.92 -2.84
N VAL A 54 -11.91 -6.86 -3.30
CA VAL A 54 -11.66 -8.30 -3.13
C VAL A 54 -10.39 -8.74 -3.85
N LEU A 55 -10.16 -8.27 -5.08
CA LEU A 55 -8.95 -8.62 -5.83
C LEU A 55 -7.69 -8.02 -5.23
N ILE A 56 -7.74 -6.78 -4.75
CA ILE A 56 -6.62 -6.13 -4.04
C ILE A 56 -6.28 -6.93 -2.78
N LEU A 57 -7.27 -7.33 -1.98
CA LEU A 57 -7.06 -8.17 -0.80
C LEU A 57 -6.46 -9.54 -1.16
N LEU A 58 -6.91 -10.14 -2.26
CA LEU A 58 -6.35 -11.40 -2.74
C LEU A 58 -4.88 -11.27 -3.13
N ILE A 59 -4.53 -10.22 -3.90
CA ILE A 59 -3.15 -9.94 -4.33
C ILE A 59 -2.27 -9.63 -3.11
N SER A 60 -2.75 -8.80 -2.18
CA SER A 60 -2.04 -8.48 -0.93
C SER A 60 -1.83 -9.72 -0.03
N GLY A 61 -2.78 -10.66 -0.03
CA GLY A 61 -2.60 -11.95 0.63
C GLY A 61 -1.48 -12.79 0.02
N LEU A 62 -1.39 -12.83 -1.32
CA LEU A 62 -0.31 -13.52 -2.03
C LEU A 62 1.07 -12.90 -1.75
N GLU A 63 1.13 -11.57 -1.66
CA GLU A 63 2.32 -10.83 -1.25
C GLU A 63 2.73 -11.16 0.19
N THR A 64 1.78 -11.16 1.13
CA THR A 64 2.03 -11.51 2.54
C THR A 64 2.59 -12.93 2.71
N LEU A 65 2.20 -13.85 1.83
CA LEU A 65 2.71 -15.22 1.79
C LEU A 65 4.07 -15.35 1.09
N GLY A 66 4.62 -14.26 0.55
CA GLY A 66 5.92 -14.23 -0.13
C GLY A 66 5.89 -14.77 -1.56
N PHE A 67 4.71 -14.90 -2.18
CA PHE A 67 4.60 -15.33 -3.58
C PHE A 67 4.83 -14.17 -4.57
N ILE A 68 4.65 -12.93 -4.12
CA ILE A 68 4.81 -11.71 -4.90
C ILE A 68 5.65 -10.75 -4.07
N ASP A 69 6.59 -10.06 -4.72
CA ASP A 69 7.30 -8.94 -4.13
C ASP A 69 6.73 -7.63 -4.70
N SER A 70 6.03 -6.86 -3.86
CA SER A 70 5.43 -5.59 -4.27
C SER A 70 6.43 -4.45 -4.34
N ASP A 71 7.60 -4.55 -3.68
CA ASP A 71 8.64 -3.52 -3.72
C ASP A 71 9.22 -3.37 -5.14
N ASN A 72 9.05 -4.39 -6.00
CA ASN A 72 9.46 -4.42 -7.40
C ASN A 72 8.34 -4.00 -8.39
N HIS A 73 7.24 -3.45 -7.89
CA HIS A 73 6.16 -2.96 -8.76
C HIS A 73 6.56 -1.64 -9.42
N LYS A 74 6.43 -1.54 -10.75
CA LYS A 74 6.86 -0.35 -11.54
C LYS A 74 6.31 1.00 -11.07
N ILE A 75 5.12 1.02 -10.46
CA ILE A 75 4.54 2.27 -9.96
C ILE A 75 5.43 2.89 -8.86
N LEU A 76 6.08 2.06 -8.03
CA LEU A 76 6.99 2.53 -6.98
C LEU A 76 8.26 3.14 -7.57
N ASP A 77 8.81 2.55 -8.63
CA ASP A 77 9.97 3.11 -9.33
C ASP A 77 9.62 4.43 -10.02
N MET A 78 8.41 4.53 -10.60
CA MET A 78 7.91 5.77 -11.17
C MET A 78 7.75 6.86 -10.11
N ILE A 79 7.20 6.53 -8.93
CA ILE A 79 7.06 7.47 -7.80
C ILE A 79 8.43 7.99 -7.34
N LYS A 80 9.47 7.14 -7.31
CA LYS A 80 10.83 7.56 -6.96
C LYS A 80 11.49 8.44 -8.03
N SER A 81 11.08 8.30 -9.30
CA SER A 81 11.77 8.89 -10.45
C SER A 81 11.11 10.17 -10.99
N TYR A 82 9.81 10.37 -10.73
CA TYR A 82 9.02 11.43 -11.33
C TYR A 82 8.18 12.19 -10.29
N PRO A 83 7.90 13.49 -10.51
CA PRO A 83 7.00 14.24 -9.65
C PRO A 83 5.60 13.60 -9.60
N VAL A 84 5.02 13.51 -8.41
CA VAL A 84 3.71 12.87 -8.21
C VAL A 84 2.60 13.57 -9.02
N VAL A 85 2.66 14.90 -9.19
CA VAL A 85 1.72 15.64 -10.06
C VAL A 85 1.79 15.16 -11.51
N LEU A 86 3.01 14.91 -12.03
CA LEU A 86 3.19 14.36 -13.37
C LEU A 86 2.59 12.95 -13.46
N LEU A 87 2.82 12.11 -12.44
CA LEU A 87 2.25 10.75 -12.38
C LEU A 87 0.72 10.77 -12.33
N LEU A 88 0.11 11.71 -11.61
CA LEU A 88 -1.34 11.87 -11.59
C LEU A 88 -1.88 12.19 -12.99
N VAL A 89 -1.28 13.15 -13.70
CA VAL A 89 -1.70 13.50 -15.07
C VAL A 89 -1.51 12.30 -16.01
N LEU A 90 -0.37 11.62 -15.92
CA LEU A 90 -0.08 10.47 -16.77
C LEU A 90 -1.03 9.30 -16.53
N THR A 91 -1.29 8.94 -15.27
CA THR A 91 -2.08 7.74 -14.94
C THR A 91 -3.58 7.98 -14.95
N VAL A 92 -4.07 9.19 -14.63
CA VAL A 92 -5.52 9.48 -14.53
C VAL A 92 -6.08 10.03 -15.84
N VAL A 93 -5.26 10.71 -16.65
CA VAL A 93 -5.73 11.39 -17.87
C VAL A 93 -5.12 10.78 -19.13
N ILE A 94 -3.80 10.80 -19.26
CA ILE A 94 -3.12 10.44 -20.51
C ILE A 94 -3.19 8.92 -20.78
N GLY A 95 -2.90 8.10 -19.78
CA GLY A 95 -2.96 6.64 -19.84
C GLY A 95 -4.34 6.16 -20.30
N PRO A 96 -5.43 6.49 -19.60
CA PRO A 96 -6.78 6.14 -20.01
C PRO A 96 -7.12 6.59 -21.43
N LEU A 97 -6.73 7.81 -21.83
CA LEU A 97 -6.98 8.29 -23.19
C LEU A 97 -6.31 7.40 -24.26
N ILE A 98 -5.03 7.08 -24.06
CA ILE A 98 -4.26 6.24 -24.97
C ILE A 98 -4.81 4.80 -24.98
N GLU A 99 -5.05 4.24 -23.80
CA GLU A 99 -5.55 2.87 -23.64
C GLU A 99 -6.95 2.69 -24.22
N GLU A 100 -7.86 3.65 -24.00
CA GLU A 100 -9.19 3.62 -24.64
C GLU A 100 -9.09 3.71 -26.15
N PHE A 101 -8.17 4.53 -26.68
CA PHE A 101 -7.95 4.62 -28.11
C PHE A 101 -7.46 3.27 -28.69
N ILE A 102 -6.49 2.63 -28.04
CA ILE A 102 -5.90 1.37 -28.51
C ILE A 102 -6.88 0.21 -28.36
N PHE A 103 -7.50 0.04 -27.19
CA PHE A 103 -8.24 -1.18 -26.86
C PHE A 103 -9.74 -1.09 -27.13
N ARG A 104 -10.32 0.11 -27.23
CA ARG A 104 -11.79 0.32 -27.27
C ARG A 104 -12.29 1.04 -28.50
N LEU A 105 -11.44 1.76 -29.24
CA LEU A 105 -11.88 2.46 -30.44
C LEU A 105 -12.49 1.49 -31.45
N TYR A 106 -11.84 0.35 -31.66
CA TYR A 106 -12.25 -0.67 -32.64
C TYR A 106 -13.47 -1.49 -32.23
N LEU A 107 -13.94 -1.45 -30.98
CA LEU A 107 -15.06 -2.26 -30.47
C LEU A 107 -16.43 -1.95 -31.10
N ARG A 108 -16.51 -0.92 -31.96
CA ARG A 108 -17.68 -0.60 -32.78
C ARG A 108 -17.27 -0.68 -34.24
N TYR A 109 -17.98 -1.45 -35.05
CA TYR A 109 -17.71 -1.58 -36.49
C TYR A 109 -17.61 -0.19 -37.16
N LYS A 110 -18.61 0.67 -36.92
CA LYS A 110 -18.68 2.04 -37.44
C LYS A 110 -17.46 2.91 -37.10
N ASN A 111 -16.75 2.64 -36.00
CA ASN A 111 -15.59 3.41 -35.56
C ASN A 111 -14.28 2.65 -35.76
N ASN A 112 -14.30 1.50 -36.45
CA ASN A 112 -13.11 0.71 -36.70
C ASN A 112 -12.40 1.23 -37.96
N TYR A 113 -11.67 2.34 -37.82
CA TYR A 113 -10.97 3.00 -38.92
C TYR A 113 -9.95 2.08 -39.61
N ALA A 114 -9.29 1.17 -38.86
CA ALA A 114 -8.36 0.20 -39.44
C ALA A 114 -9.08 -0.76 -40.40
N LEU A 115 -10.25 -1.26 -40.00
CA LEU A 115 -11.06 -2.13 -40.84
C LEU A 115 -11.60 -1.38 -42.08
N HIS A 116 -12.08 -0.15 -41.90
CA HIS A 116 -12.51 0.69 -43.03
C HIS A 116 -11.36 1.04 -43.97
N PHE A 117 -10.14 1.23 -43.45
CA PHE A 117 -8.95 1.43 -44.28
C PHE A 117 -8.62 0.18 -45.11
N LEU A 118 -8.71 -1.02 -44.52
CA LEU A 118 -8.55 -2.27 -45.27
C LEU A 118 -9.61 -2.40 -46.38
N ILE A 119 -10.87 -2.06 -46.10
CA ILE A 119 -11.94 -2.05 -47.11
C ILE A 119 -11.63 -1.03 -48.22
N SER A 120 -11.11 0.15 -47.88
CA SER A 120 -10.71 1.16 -48.87
C SER A 120 -9.51 0.76 -49.73
N ILE A 121 -8.64 -0.14 -49.26
CA ILE A 121 -7.60 -0.73 -50.11
C ILE A 121 -8.23 -1.69 -51.12
N VAL A 122 -9.22 -2.49 -50.68
CA VAL A 122 -9.93 -3.42 -51.58
C VAL A 122 -10.71 -2.66 -52.66
N SER A 123 -11.21 -1.46 -52.37
CA SER A 123 -11.93 -0.64 -53.36
C SER A 123 -11.07 -0.24 -54.56
N LEU A 124 -9.73 -0.23 -54.44
CA LEU A 124 -8.79 -0.05 -55.57
C LEU A 124 -8.94 -1.14 -56.64
N THR A 125 -9.54 -2.29 -56.29
CA THR A 125 -9.82 -3.40 -57.21
C THR A 125 -11.22 -3.33 -57.84
N GLY A 126 -12.01 -2.30 -57.50
CA GLY A 126 -13.34 -2.03 -58.05
C GLY A 126 -14.48 -2.05 -57.02
N VAL A 127 -15.52 -1.26 -57.28
CA VAL A 127 -16.70 -1.05 -56.39
C VAL A 127 -17.41 -2.35 -56.01
N ARG A 128 -17.50 -3.33 -56.92
CA ARG A 128 -18.10 -4.64 -56.62
C ARG A 128 -17.30 -5.42 -55.57
N ASN A 129 -15.98 -5.28 -55.56
CA ASN A 129 -15.12 -5.97 -54.61
C ASN A 129 -15.18 -5.30 -53.23
N GLU A 130 -15.29 -3.97 -53.19
CA GLU A 130 -15.56 -3.21 -51.96
C GLU A 130 -16.84 -3.67 -51.27
N GLN A 131 -17.97 -3.73 -51.99
CA GLN A 131 -19.26 -4.17 -51.43
C GLN A 131 -19.21 -5.62 -50.92
N LYS A 132 -18.52 -6.51 -51.65
CA LYS A 132 -18.30 -7.90 -51.21
C LYS A 132 -17.46 -7.97 -49.94
N ALA A 133 -16.38 -7.20 -49.88
CA ALA A 133 -15.51 -7.14 -48.71
C ALA A 133 -16.25 -6.59 -47.49
N GLU A 134 -16.98 -5.48 -47.64
CA GLU A 134 -17.78 -4.89 -46.57
C GLU A 134 -18.82 -5.88 -46.04
N THR A 135 -19.58 -6.54 -46.92
CA THR A 135 -20.58 -7.56 -46.54
C THR A 135 -19.93 -8.72 -45.79
N PHE A 136 -18.78 -9.20 -46.27
CA PHE A 136 -18.00 -10.25 -45.63
C PHE A 136 -17.54 -9.83 -44.22
N PHE A 137 -16.96 -8.64 -44.08
CA PHE A 137 -16.46 -8.14 -42.80
C PHE A 137 -17.58 -7.86 -41.81
N ILE A 138 -18.72 -7.30 -42.22
CA ILE A 138 -19.90 -7.12 -41.36
C ILE A 138 -20.41 -8.49 -40.87
N SER A 139 -20.51 -9.47 -41.76
CA SER A 139 -20.96 -10.82 -41.42
C SER A 139 -20.01 -11.49 -40.43
N LEU A 140 -18.70 -11.43 -40.69
CA LEU A 140 -17.67 -11.96 -39.81
C LEU A 140 -17.67 -11.24 -38.45
N TRP A 141 -17.79 -9.92 -38.45
CA TRP A 141 -17.86 -9.07 -37.27
C TRP A 141 -19.03 -9.49 -36.38
N LYS A 142 -20.25 -9.55 -36.91
CA LYS A 142 -21.44 -9.99 -36.16
C LYS A 142 -21.27 -11.41 -35.61
N LYS A 143 -20.75 -12.33 -36.42
CA LYS A 143 -20.55 -13.74 -36.02
C LYS A 143 -19.48 -13.92 -34.95
N ARG A 144 -18.46 -13.06 -34.92
CA ARG A 144 -17.29 -13.18 -34.02
C ARG A 144 -17.23 -12.11 -32.95
N TYR A 145 -18.21 -11.22 -32.85
CA TYR A 145 -18.18 -10.07 -31.95
C TYR A 145 -17.89 -10.46 -30.50
N LYS A 146 -18.49 -11.55 -30.02
CA LYS A 146 -18.24 -12.08 -28.68
C LYS A 146 -16.76 -12.34 -28.40
N PHE A 147 -16.05 -12.91 -29.37
CA PHE A 147 -14.61 -13.12 -29.25
C PHE A 147 -13.83 -11.81 -29.31
N ILE A 148 -14.21 -10.88 -30.20
CA ILE A 148 -13.56 -9.57 -30.33
C ILE A 148 -13.65 -8.78 -29.02
N PHE A 149 -14.84 -8.78 -28.41
CA PHE A 149 -15.10 -8.10 -27.15
C PHE A 149 -14.25 -8.64 -26.00
N TYR A 150 -14.26 -9.97 -25.76
CA TYR A 150 -13.44 -10.54 -24.68
C TYR A 150 -11.95 -10.47 -24.98
N PHE A 151 -11.54 -10.63 -26.24
CA PHE A 151 -10.15 -10.51 -26.63
C PHE A 151 -9.59 -9.13 -26.29
N SER A 152 -10.37 -8.06 -26.53
CA SER A 152 -10.01 -6.70 -26.10
C SER A 152 -9.75 -6.63 -24.60
N ALA A 153 -10.67 -7.14 -23.78
CA ALA A 153 -10.53 -7.12 -22.32
C ALA A 153 -9.34 -7.97 -21.82
N VAL A 154 -9.12 -9.15 -22.41
CA VAL A 154 -8.01 -10.05 -22.05
C VAL A 154 -6.66 -9.43 -22.41
N ILE A 155 -6.49 -8.90 -23.62
CA ILE A 155 -5.23 -8.25 -24.02
C ILE A 155 -4.96 -7.01 -23.19
N PHE A 156 -6.01 -6.23 -22.90
CA PHE A 156 -5.90 -5.11 -21.98
C PHE A 156 -5.43 -5.56 -20.59
N GLY A 157 -5.90 -6.69 -20.07
CA GLY A 157 -5.35 -7.25 -18.84
C GLY A 157 -3.89 -7.67 -18.99
N LEU A 158 -3.59 -8.47 -20.02
CA LEU A 158 -2.27 -9.07 -20.21
C LEU A 158 -1.14 -8.05 -20.35
N ILE A 159 -1.36 -6.87 -20.97
CA ILE A 159 -0.29 -5.86 -21.06
C ILE A 159 0.16 -5.34 -19.69
N HIS A 160 -0.71 -5.41 -18.68
CA HIS A 160 -0.40 -4.99 -17.31
C HIS A 160 0.46 -5.99 -16.54
N ILE A 161 0.71 -7.20 -17.06
CA ILE A 161 1.71 -8.09 -16.46
C ILE A 161 3.10 -7.44 -16.47
N SER A 162 3.33 -6.51 -17.40
CA SER A 162 4.57 -5.75 -17.50
C SER A 162 4.82 -4.82 -16.30
N ASN A 163 3.84 -4.63 -15.41
CA ASN A 163 4.02 -3.89 -14.16
C ASN A 163 4.77 -4.66 -13.08
N TYR A 164 4.91 -5.98 -13.26
CA TYR A 164 5.63 -6.89 -12.38
C TYR A 164 6.97 -7.27 -13.02
N GLU A 165 7.98 -7.52 -12.19
CA GLU A 165 9.20 -8.17 -12.67
C GLU A 165 8.93 -9.60 -13.12
N PHE A 166 9.59 -10.01 -14.19
CA PHE A 166 9.39 -11.34 -14.77
C PHE A 166 9.92 -12.42 -13.82
N SER A 167 9.06 -13.36 -13.45
CA SER A 167 9.44 -14.60 -12.79
C SER A 167 8.45 -15.72 -13.15
N TYR A 168 8.86 -16.98 -12.95
CA TYR A 168 7.95 -18.12 -13.16
C TYR A 168 6.72 -18.06 -12.25
N THR A 169 6.87 -17.56 -11.02
CA THR A 169 5.76 -17.37 -10.08
C THR A 169 4.78 -16.31 -10.60
N ILE A 170 5.27 -15.17 -11.08
CA ILE A 170 4.44 -14.13 -11.68
C ILE A 170 3.73 -14.66 -12.94
N LEU A 171 4.41 -15.43 -13.78
CA LEU A 171 3.80 -16.05 -14.95
C LEU A 171 2.65 -16.99 -14.55
N LEU A 172 2.86 -17.85 -13.55
CA LEU A 172 1.83 -18.74 -13.02
C LEU A 172 0.63 -17.97 -12.43
N LEU A 173 0.90 -16.87 -11.71
CA LEU A 173 -0.12 -16.04 -11.08
C LEU A 173 -0.77 -15.02 -12.03
N THR A 174 -0.31 -14.92 -13.28
CA THR A 174 -0.82 -13.95 -14.27
C THR A 174 -2.34 -13.86 -14.30
N PRO A 175 -3.11 -14.97 -14.35
CA PRO A 175 -4.57 -14.88 -14.39
C PRO A 175 -5.20 -14.13 -13.22
N ILE A 176 -4.57 -14.17 -12.04
CA ILE A 176 -5.00 -13.45 -10.83
C ILE A 176 -4.48 -12.01 -10.87
N LEU A 177 -3.21 -11.82 -11.21
CA LEU A 177 -2.54 -10.51 -11.20
C LEU A 177 -3.14 -9.52 -12.20
N VAL A 178 -3.59 -9.99 -13.36
CA VAL A 178 -4.22 -9.13 -14.38
C VAL A 178 -5.75 -9.14 -14.34
N ALA A 179 -6.35 -9.91 -13.41
CA ALA A 179 -7.80 -9.96 -13.26
C ALA A 179 -8.45 -8.58 -13.05
N PRO A 180 -7.89 -7.65 -12.23
CA PRO A 180 -8.46 -6.32 -12.07
C PRO A 180 -8.64 -5.60 -13.41
N GLN A 181 -7.62 -5.67 -14.26
CA GLN A 181 -7.61 -5.00 -15.55
C GLN A 181 -8.51 -5.72 -16.57
N ILE A 182 -8.57 -7.06 -16.58
CA ILE A 182 -9.53 -7.79 -17.42
C ILE A 182 -10.97 -7.37 -17.06
N ILE A 183 -11.31 -7.36 -15.77
CA ILE A 183 -12.65 -7.00 -15.29
C ILE A 183 -12.97 -5.54 -15.63
N SER A 184 -12.06 -4.62 -15.34
CA SER A 184 -12.20 -3.21 -15.71
C SER A 184 -12.41 -3.06 -17.22
N GLY A 185 -11.64 -3.80 -18.03
CA GLY A 185 -11.79 -3.84 -19.48
C GLY A 185 -13.14 -4.37 -19.96
N LEU A 186 -13.75 -5.34 -19.28
CA LEU A 186 -15.11 -5.79 -19.57
C LEU A 186 -16.16 -4.71 -19.26
N ILE A 187 -16.03 -4.04 -18.12
CA ILE A 187 -16.98 -3.00 -17.67
C ILE A 187 -16.89 -1.75 -18.56
N ILE A 188 -15.68 -1.26 -18.80
CA ILE A 188 -15.42 -0.11 -19.67
C ILE A 188 -15.81 -0.45 -21.11
N GLY A 189 -15.51 -1.67 -21.58
CA GLY A 189 -15.92 -2.17 -22.89
C GLY A 189 -17.43 -2.15 -23.06
N TYR A 190 -18.19 -2.64 -22.07
CA TYR A 190 -19.66 -2.55 -22.06
C TYR A 190 -20.11 -1.10 -22.22
N LEU A 191 -19.56 -0.19 -21.42
CA LEU A 191 -19.96 1.22 -21.45
C LEU A 191 -19.59 1.91 -22.76
N ARG A 192 -18.43 1.59 -23.35
CA ARG A 192 -18.01 2.01 -24.69
C ARG A 192 -19.05 1.62 -25.74
N VAL A 193 -19.51 0.36 -25.68
CA VAL A 193 -20.43 -0.19 -26.69
C VAL A 193 -21.81 0.42 -26.53
N ARG A 194 -22.33 0.51 -25.31
CA ARG A 194 -23.69 0.97 -25.04
C ARG A 194 -23.82 2.49 -25.04
N ASN A 195 -22.91 3.21 -24.38
CA ASN A 195 -23.06 4.65 -24.09
C ASN A 195 -22.09 5.55 -24.87
N GLY A 196 -21.05 4.97 -25.49
CA GLY A 196 -20.09 5.65 -26.37
C GLY A 196 -18.69 5.82 -25.78
N PHE A 197 -17.76 6.37 -26.58
CA PHE A 197 -16.33 6.50 -26.21
C PHE A 197 -16.12 7.27 -24.91
N ILE A 198 -16.75 8.45 -24.82
CA ILE A 198 -16.53 9.39 -23.72
C ILE A 198 -16.98 8.79 -22.38
N SER A 199 -18.04 8.00 -22.36
CA SER A 199 -18.49 7.32 -21.13
C SER A 199 -17.48 6.28 -20.66
N GLY A 200 -16.91 5.49 -21.58
CA GLY A 200 -15.83 4.54 -21.27
C GLY A 200 -14.58 5.25 -20.75
N LEU A 201 -14.13 6.30 -21.44
CA LEU A 201 -12.99 7.12 -21.02
C LEU A 201 -13.21 7.75 -19.64
N LEU A 202 -14.39 8.30 -19.39
CA LEU A 202 -14.71 8.89 -18.09
C LEU A 202 -14.68 7.86 -16.97
N LEU A 203 -15.25 6.67 -17.19
CA LEU A 203 -15.19 5.59 -16.19
C LEU A 203 -13.75 5.17 -15.93
N HIS A 204 -12.93 5.01 -16.97
CA HIS A 204 -11.53 4.63 -16.83
C HIS A 204 -10.71 5.69 -16.07
N SER A 205 -10.88 6.98 -16.40
CA SER A 205 -10.24 8.05 -15.65
C SER A 205 -10.70 8.09 -14.19
N LEU A 206 -11.99 7.86 -13.90
CA LEU A 206 -12.49 7.81 -12.52
C LEU A 206 -11.98 6.59 -11.76
N HIS A 207 -11.88 5.43 -12.42
CA HIS A 207 -11.26 4.23 -11.88
C HIS A 207 -9.82 4.51 -11.44
N ASN A 208 -9.01 5.06 -12.36
CA ASN A 208 -7.62 5.39 -12.06
C ASN A 208 -7.53 6.49 -11.01
N ALA A 209 -8.38 7.51 -11.05
CA ALA A 209 -8.43 8.55 -10.01
C ALA A 209 -8.69 7.95 -8.63
N PHE A 210 -9.61 6.97 -8.53
CA PHE A 210 -9.97 6.35 -7.26
C PHE A 210 -8.87 5.41 -6.74
N PHE A 211 -8.40 4.47 -7.56
CA PHE A 211 -7.49 3.41 -7.12
C PHE A 211 -6.00 3.79 -7.15
N ILE A 212 -5.62 4.77 -7.98
CA ILE A 212 -4.22 5.21 -8.12
C ILE A 212 -4.09 6.68 -7.69
N GLY A 213 -5.01 7.53 -8.14
CA GLY A 213 -4.96 8.96 -7.91
C GLY A 213 -5.10 9.36 -6.43
N ILE A 214 -6.03 8.74 -5.69
CA ILE A 214 -6.20 9.01 -4.25
C ILE A 214 -4.91 8.62 -3.47
N PRO A 215 -4.34 7.41 -3.60
CA PRO A 215 -3.06 7.08 -2.97
C PRO A 215 -1.92 8.05 -3.33
N LEU A 216 -1.75 8.37 -4.62
CA LEU A 216 -0.75 9.33 -5.06
C LEU A 216 -0.99 10.74 -4.50
N PHE A 217 -2.24 11.16 -4.41
CA PHE A 217 -2.59 12.46 -3.83
C PHE A 217 -2.22 12.53 -2.35
N PHE A 218 -2.40 11.45 -1.59
CA PHE A 218 -1.94 11.42 -0.20
C PHE A 218 -0.41 11.50 -0.08
N MET A 219 0.33 10.90 -1.04
CA MET A 219 1.79 11.04 -1.12
C MET A 219 2.26 12.47 -1.46
N LEU A 220 1.43 13.33 -2.08
CA LEU A 220 1.76 14.75 -2.25
C LEU A 220 1.91 15.49 -0.92
N ASN A 221 1.32 14.97 0.15
CA ASN A 221 1.47 15.53 1.49
C ASN A 221 2.76 15.09 2.17
N ASP A 222 3.51 14.15 1.56
CA ASP A 222 4.83 13.80 2.07
C ASP A 222 5.80 14.91 1.69
N THR A 223 6.41 15.53 2.69
CA THR A 223 7.38 16.59 2.47
C THR A 223 8.77 16.03 2.65
N GLU A 224 9.56 16.05 1.57
CA GLU A 224 10.98 15.72 1.65
C GLU A 224 11.66 16.76 2.54
N LYS A 225 12.10 16.32 3.71
CA LYS A 225 12.71 17.16 4.74
C LYS A 225 14.23 17.19 4.60
N LEU A 226 14.81 16.05 4.23
CA LEU A 226 16.25 15.88 4.04
C LEU A 226 16.52 14.73 3.07
N ASN A 227 17.44 14.93 2.14
CA ASN A 227 17.95 13.88 1.26
C ASN A 227 19.43 14.15 0.97
N ASP A 228 20.29 13.54 1.80
CA ASP A 228 21.73 13.75 1.75
C ASP A 228 22.46 12.44 1.49
N GLU A 229 23.41 12.48 0.55
CA GLU A 229 24.33 11.39 0.29
C GLU A 229 25.78 11.85 0.40
N THR A 230 26.56 11.18 1.24
CA THR A 230 27.98 11.45 1.47
C THR A 230 28.81 10.17 1.38
N SER A 231 30.13 10.29 1.48
CA SER A 231 31.05 9.15 1.60
C SER A 231 30.90 8.40 2.93
N LEU A 232 30.30 9.02 3.97
CA LEU A 232 30.18 8.45 5.31
C LEU A 232 28.79 7.90 5.61
N TYR A 233 27.75 8.45 5.00
CA TYR A 233 26.36 8.00 5.19
C TYR A 233 25.46 8.41 4.01
N SER A 234 24.30 7.77 3.90
CA SER A 234 23.14 8.34 3.20
C SER A 234 21.96 8.46 4.16
N ILE A 235 21.16 9.51 4.02
CA ILE A 235 19.96 9.75 4.81
C ILE A 235 18.86 10.34 3.95
N LYS A 236 17.67 9.79 4.07
CA LYS A 236 16.43 10.37 3.53
C LYS A 236 15.39 10.45 4.64
N ILE A 237 14.81 11.63 4.84
CA ILE A 237 13.74 11.92 5.78
C ILE A 237 12.58 12.53 5.00
N GLU A 238 11.43 11.90 5.08
CA GLU A 238 10.18 12.41 4.51
C GLU A 238 9.16 12.50 5.64
N GLU A 239 8.64 13.69 5.93
CA GLU A 239 7.51 13.83 6.86
C GLU A 239 6.25 13.36 6.16
N THR A 240 5.45 12.52 6.83
CA THR A 240 4.19 12.01 6.28
C THR A 240 3.05 12.30 7.25
N ASN A 241 1.84 12.48 6.72
CA ASN A 241 0.60 12.51 7.49
C ASN A 241 -0.30 11.30 7.18
N ASP A 242 0.25 10.26 6.54
CA ASP A 242 -0.53 9.11 6.08
C ASP A 242 -0.85 8.15 7.23
N ILE A 243 -2.11 8.20 7.69
CA ILE A 243 -2.63 7.34 8.77
C ILE A 243 -3.01 5.94 8.23
N SER A 244 -3.04 5.74 6.91
CA SER A 244 -3.52 4.51 6.28
C SER A 244 -2.46 3.41 6.19
N ILE A 245 -1.18 3.75 6.25
CA ILE A 245 -0.06 2.80 6.14
C ILE A 245 0.33 2.29 7.54
N PRO A 246 0.45 0.97 7.77
CA PRO A 246 0.95 0.46 9.04
C PRO A 246 2.39 0.93 9.30
N SER A 247 2.72 1.21 10.57
CA SER A 247 4.08 1.57 10.93
C SER A 247 5.03 0.37 10.79
N TYR A 248 6.21 0.63 10.26
CA TYR A 248 7.20 -0.40 9.95
C TYR A 248 8.60 0.06 10.36
N GLN A 249 9.28 -0.74 11.18
CA GLN A 249 10.61 -0.41 11.71
C GLN A 249 11.57 -1.57 11.49
N LYS A 250 12.60 -1.37 10.65
CA LYS A 250 13.72 -2.30 10.48
C LYS A 250 15.03 -1.66 10.94
N ASN A 251 15.72 -2.37 11.83
CA ASN A 251 16.97 -1.96 12.45
C ASN A 251 18.10 -2.91 12.08
N TYR A 252 19.12 -2.42 11.40
CA TYR A 252 20.35 -3.14 11.06
C TYR A 252 21.54 -2.52 11.79
N PRO A 253 22.68 -3.24 11.95
CA PRO A 253 23.88 -2.66 12.57
C PRO A 253 24.34 -1.36 11.91
N ASP A 254 24.19 -1.25 10.59
CA ASP A 254 24.64 -0.13 9.77
C ASP A 254 23.50 0.68 9.14
N SER A 255 22.23 0.32 9.36
CA SER A 255 21.10 0.93 8.62
C SER A 255 19.83 1.03 9.43
N LEU A 256 19.00 2.03 9.14
CA LEU A 256 17.65 2.20 9.70
C LEU A 256 16.68 2.40 8.53
N VAL A 257 15.60 1.61 8.49
CA VAL A 257 14.57 1.67 7.45
C VAL A 257 13.21 1.73 8.11
N TYR A 258 12.67 2.94 8.24
CA TYR A 258 11.42 3.23 8.93
C TYR A 258 10.39 3.76 7.92
N LYS A 259 9.18 3.23 7.96
CA LYS A 259 8.03 3.76 7.22
C LYS A 259 6.90 4.08 8.21
N ASN A 260 6.36 5.29 8.13
CA ASN A 260 5.29 5.79 8.99
C ASN A 260 5.58 5.61 10.50
N VAL A 261 6.76 6.04 10.95
CA VAL A 261 7.17 5.97 12.37
C VAL A 261 7.27 7.38 12.93
N SER A 262 6.80 7.61 14.16
CA SER A 262 6.89 8.95 14.77
C SER A 262 8.34 9.34 15.07
N LEU A 263 8.63 10.64 15.09
CA LEU A 263 9.91 11.16 15.54
C LEU A 263 10.20 10.71 16.97
N LYS A 264 9.19 10.70 17.85
CA LYS A 264 9.25 10.16 19.20
C LYS A 264 9.82 8.73 19.25
N THR A 265 9.20 7.80 18.52
CA THR A 265 9.62 6.39 18.48
C THR A 265 10.98 6.23 17.79
N THR A 266 11.29 7.08 16.82
CA THR A 266 12.63 7.13 16.22
C THR A 266 13.69 7.51 17.26
N LEU A 267 13.44 8.56 18.05
CA LEU A 267 14.37 9.05 19.07
C LEU A 267 14.54 8.06 20.23
N THR A 268 13.49 7.35 20.65
CA THR A 268 13.65 6.32 21.71
C THR A 268 14.65 5.25 21.31
N TYR A 269 14.57 4.76 20.08
CA TYR A 269 15.49 3.77 19.57
C TYR A 269 16.93 4.31 19.46
N LEU A 270 17.09 5.53 18.97
CA LEU A 270 18.41 6.15 18.77
C LEU A 270 19.12 6.46 20.10
N LEU A 271 18.35 6.89 21.11
CA LEU A 271 18.86 7.23 22.44
C LEU A 271 18.97 6.02 23.38
N ASN A 272 18.55 4.82 22.94
CA ASN A 272 18.41 3.64 23.79
C ASN A 272 17.56 3.93 25.05
N THR A 273 16.47 4.66 24.86
CA THR A 273 15.56 5.06 25.95
C THR A 273 14.13 4.61 25.66
N ASN A 274 13.19 5.04 26.50
CA ASN A 274 11.77 4.77 26.33
C ASN A 274 10.97 6.06 26.15
N GLU A 275 9.79 5.96 25.51
CA GLU A 275 8.89 7.09 25.28
C GLU A 275 8.48 7.80 26.57
N ILE A 276 8.34 7.08 27.68
CA ILE A 276 7.97 7.63 29.00
C ILE A 276 9.10 8.50 29.58
N LEU A 277 10.34 8.26 29.14
CA LEU A 277 11.53 9.00 29.55
C LEU A 277 11.88 10.15 28.59
N LEU A 278 11.09 10.33 27.53
CA LEU A 278 11.23 11.44 26.59
C LEU A 278 10.24 12.55 26.95
N ASN A 279 10.78 13.70 27.31
CA ASN A 279 10.02 14.94 27.51
C ASN A 279 10.29 15.89 26.34
N THR A 280 9.38 16.81 26.07
CA THR A 280 9.58 17.82 25.03
C THR A 280 8.83 19.12 25.35
N ASN A 281 9.29 20.22 24.76
CA ASN A 281 8.59 21.49 24.72
C ASN A 281 7.56 21.59 23.57
N ASP A 282 7.60 20.68 22.58
CA ASP A 282 6.68 20.66 21.45
C ASP A 282 6.26 19.22 21.12
N THR A 283 5.11 18.82 21.66
CA THR A 283 4.54 17.47 21.44
C THR A 283 4.09 17.28 20.00
N VAL A 284 3.66 18.34 19.30
CA VAL A 284 3.19 18.24 17.91
C VAL A 284 4.36 17.88 17.00
N MET A 285 5.51 18.52 17.17
CA MET A 285 6.73 18.16 16.43
C MET A 285 7.26 16.78 16.80
N LEU A 286 7.22 16.42 18.09
CA LEU A 286 7.69 15.11 18.54
C LEU A 286 6.82 13.96 18.00
N ASP A 287 5.51 14.19 17.85
CA ASP A 287 4.56 13.19 17.36
C ASP A 287 4.46 13.13 15.83
N LYS A 288 5.14 14.02 15.08
CA LYS A 288 5.21 13.94 13.61
C LYS A 288 5.69 12.57 13.13
N THR A 289 4.97 12.01 12.17
CA THR A 289 5.32 10.76 11.49
C THR A 289 6.27 10.99 10.33
N LEU A 290 7.22 10.09 10.17
CA LEU A 290 8.25 10.18 9.14
C LEU A 290 8.60 8.82 8.52
N HIS A 291 9.10 8.88 7.29
CA HIS A 291 9.88 7.82 6.68
C HIS A 291 11.36 8.16 6.86
N LEU A 292 12.14 7.22 7.41
CA LEU A 292 13.58 7.37 7.59
C LEU A 292 14.30 6.23 6.89
N ASN A 293 15.11 6.57 5.90
CA ASN A 293 16.08 5.65 5.31
C ASN A 293 17.47 6.17 5.61
N PHE A 294 18.18 5.51 6.53
CA PHE A 294 19.54 5.85 6.91
C PHE A 294 20.49 4.68 6.66
N LYS A 295 21.62 4.94 6.01
CA LYS A 295 22.72 4.00 5.83
C LYS A 295 24.03 4.61 6.31
N ASN A 296 24.64 4.01 7.32
CA ASN A 296 26.02 4.27 7.69
C ASN A 296 26.94 3.55 6.69
N LYS A 297 27.77 4.32 5.97
CA LYS A 297 28.77 3.82 5.01
C LYS A 297 30.18 3.76 5.62
N SER A 298 30.34 4.19 6.86
CA SER A 298 31.62 4.08 7.58
C SER A 298 31.90 2.64 8.00
N LYS A 299 33.19 2.31 8.20
CA LYS A 299 33.61 0.97 8.66
C LYS A 299 33.14 0.62 10.08
N ASP A 300 32.67 1.60 10.84
CA ASP A 300 32.29 1.45 12.24
C ASP A 300 30.76 1.56 12.39
N SER A 301 30.10 0.41 12.39
CA SER A 301 28.64 0.31 12.55
C SER A 301 28.17 0.71 13.96
N SER A 302 29.05 0.82 14.97
CA SER A 302 28.65 1.24 16.31
C SER A 302 28.17 2.70 16.35
N LYS A 303 28.63 3.52 15.40
CA LYS A 303 28.29 4.95 15.30
C LYS A 303 26.97 5.22 14.59
N THR A 304 26.33 4.22 13.99
CA THR A 304 25.10 4.36 13.19
C THR A 304 24.03 5.20 13.90
N LYS A 305 23.70 4.87 15.17
CA LYS A 305 22.69 5.61 15.93
C LYS A 305 23.09 7.06 16.19
N SER A 306 24.35 7.31 16.56
CA SER A 306 24.84 8.66 16.86
C SER A 306 24.84 9.57 15.62
N ILE A 307 25.21 9.03 14.46
CA ILE A 307 25.21 9.78 13.20
C ILE A 307 23.77 10.11 12.79
N ALA A 308 22.88 9.11 12.80
CA ALA A 308 21.46 9.31 12.48
C ALA A 308 20.80 10.35 13.42
N LEU A 309 21.07 10.25 14.73
CA LEU A 309 20.56 11.20 15.72
C LEU A 309 21.03 12.63 15.45
N ASN A 310 22.30 12.82 15.11
CA ASN A 310 22.84 14.14 14.79
C ASN A 310 22.20 14.75 13.53
N GLN A 311 21.90 13.93 12.51
CA GLN A 311 21.22 14.44 11.32
C GLN A 311 19.76 14.78 11.59
N LEU A 312 19.05 13.99 12.40
CA LEU A 312 17.70 14.33 12.85
C LEU A 312 17.69 15.61 13.68
N ALA A 313 18.62 15.75 14.62
CA ALA A 313 18.74 16.96 15.45
C ALA A 313 18.95 18.22 14.62
N LYS A 314 19.77 18.13 13.56
CA LYS A 314 19.97 19.24 12.61
C LYS A 314 18.74 19.51 11.75
N SER A 315 18.11 18.46 11.22
CA SER A 315 16.98 18.57 10.28
C SER A 315 15.72 19.15 10.94
N TYR A 316 15.48 18.79 12.20
CA TYR A 316 14.34 19.25 12.99
C TYR A 316 14.70 20.36 13.99
N ASP A 317 15.93 20.85 13.95
CA ASP A 317 16.47 21.90 14.83
C ASP A 317 16.12 21.71 16.32
N PHE A 318 16.50 20.56 16.87
CA PHE A 318 16.32 20.26 18.29
C PHE A 318 17.62 19.97 19.02
N LYS A 319 17.59 20.19 20.34
CA LYS A 319 18.66 19.80 21.27
C LYS A 319 18.15 18.79 22.28
N ILE A 320 19.04 17.96 22.79
CA ILE A 320 18.69 16.94 23.80
C ILE A 320 19.41 17.29 25.11
N LYS A 321 18.64 17.49 26.17
CA LYS A 321 19.14 17.60 27.55
C LYS A 321 18.91 16.30 28.30
N LYS A 322 19.84 15.96 29.19
CA LYS A 322 19.72 14.79 30.06
C LYS A 322 19.51 15.23 31.51
N SER A 323 18.61 14.56 32.22
CA SER A 323 18.45 14.71 33.66
C SER A 323 18.20 13.35 34.30
N THR A 324 18.65 13.14 35.54
CA THR A 324 18.39 11.89 36.26
C THR A 324 17.30 12.12 37.29
N THR A 325 16.21 11.38 37.22
CA THR A 325 15.09 11.52 38.18
C THR A 325 14.61 10.17 38.71
N PRO A 326 14.16 10.10 39.98
CA PRO A 326 13.54 8.90 40.55
C PRO A 326 12.25 8.54 39.82
N THR A 327 12.27 7.45 39.06
CA THR A 327 11.18 6.99 38.20
C THR A 327 10.63 5.66 38.70
N GLU A 328 9.31 5.51 38.65
CA GLU A 328 8.64 4.25 38.95
C GLU A 328 8.77 3.30 37.75
N VAL A 329 9.32 2.10 37.99
CA VAL A 329 9.54 1.06 36.97
C VAL A 329 8.96 -0.27 37.40
N TRP A 330 8.77 -1.13 36.41
CA TRP A 330 8.37 -2.51 36.57
C TRP A 330 9.47 -3.41 36.00
N ASN A 331 10.21 -4.09 36.86
CA ASN A 331 11.19 -5.07 36.42
C ASN A 331 10.48 -6.34 35.96
N LEU A 332 10.73 -6.73 34.71
CA LEU A 332 10.33 -8.03 34.21
C LEU A 332 11.37 -9.06 34.64
N GLU A 333 10.96 -9.96 35.52
CA GLU A 333 11.82 -10.95 36.15
C GLU A 333 11.31 -12.37 35.86
N VAL A 334 12.22 -13.33 35.77
CA VAL A 334 11.84 -14.74 35.60
C VAL A 334 11.42 -15.31 36.95
N THR A 335 10.19 -15.80 37.03
CA THR A 335 9.66 -16.52 38.20
C THR A 335 9.58 -18.02 37.99
N ASN A 336 9.53 -18.50 36.74
CA ASN A 336 9.56 -19.91 36.41
C ASN A 336 10.33 -20.17 35.10
N GLN A 337 11.60 -20.53 35.23
CA GLN A 337 12.50 -20.81 34.10
C GLN A 337 12.03 -21.99 33.24
N ALA A 338 11.45 -23.03 33.85
CA ALA A 338 10.98 -24.21 33.14
C ALA A 338 9.79 -23.88 32.22
N LEU A 339 8.92 -22.96 32.65
CA LEU A 339 7.80 -22.49 31.84
C LEU A 339 8.26 -21.59 30.69
N LEU A 340 9.18 -20.65 30.96
CA LEU A 340 9.74 -19.76 29.95
C LEU A 340 10.49 -20.53 28.85
N SER A 341 11.23 -21.57 29.24
CA SER A 341 12.05 -22.36 28.30
C SER A 341 11.25 -23.08 27.22
N LYS A 342 9.94 -23.32 27.43
CA LYS A 342 9.05 -23.91 26.42
C LYS A 342 8.85 -23.05 25.18
N TYR A 343 9.15 -21.75 25.29
CA TYR A 343 8.93 -20.76 24.23
C TYR A 343 10.23 -20.33 23.55
N LYS A 344 11.37 -20.97 23.85
CA LYS A 344 12.64 -20.70 23.18
C LYS A 344 12.55 -21.00 21.69
N SER A 345 13.20 -20.18 20.89
CA SER A 345 13.30 -20.33 19.43
C SER A 345 14.71 -20.76 19.05
N ASN A 346 14.84 -21.88 18.34
CA ASN A 346 16.13 -22.50 18.00
C ASN A 346 16.75 -22.01 16.67
N ASN A 347 16.11 -21.07 15.97
CA ASN A 347 16.49 -20.71 14.60
C ASN A 347 17.19 -19.35 14.51
N ASN A 348 18.46 -19.36 14.08
CA ASN A 348 19.28 -18.20 13.71
C ASN A 348 18.88 -17.60 12.34
N ALA A 349 17.60 -17.60 11.99
CA ALA A 349 17.13 -16.97 10.75
C ALA A 349 17.21 -15.44 10.90
N TYR A 350 17.78 -14.77 9.90
CA TYR A 350 18.07 -13.33 9.89
C TYR A 350 16.83 -12.48 10.27
N GLY A 351 16.94 -11.73 11.38
CA GLY A 351 16.02 -10.64 11.74
C GLY A 351 15.16 -10.90 12.98
N ASN A 352 15.06 -9.87 13.84
CA ASN A 352 14.12 -9.82 14.98
C ASN A 352 12.78 -9.27 14.49
N ILE A 353 11.65 -9.95 14.74
CA ILE A 353 10.32 -9.54 14.30
C ILE A 353 9.45 -9.22 15.52
N ILE A 354 8.92 -7.99 15.53
CA ILE A 354 7.97 -7.50 16.52
C ILE A 354 6.73 -7.03 15.77
N THR A 355 5.58 -7.64 16.04
CA THR A 355 4.30 -7.19 15.50
C THR A 355 3.43 -6.70 16.65
N VAL A 356 3.04 -5.42 16.58
CA VAL A 356 2.20 -4.78 17.59
C VAL A 356 0.92 -4.30 16.92
N ASN A 357 -0.17 -5.04 17.15
CA ASN A 357 -1.49 -4.69 16.63
C ASN A 357 -2.36 -4.14 17.78
N PRO A 358 -3.56 -3.59 17.53
CA PRO A 358 -4.42 -3.09 18.60
C PRO A 358 -4.83 -4.14 19.64
N LYS A 359 -4.87 -5.43 19.26
CA LYS A 359 -5.40 -6.53 20.09
C LYS A 359 -4.33 -7.42 20.71
N GLU A 360 -3.13 -7.49 20.13
CA GLU A 360 -2.08 -8.40 20.59
C GLU A 360 -0.67 -7.92 20.27
N ILE A 361 0.29 -8.42 21.05
CA ILE A 361 1.73 -8.31 20.84
C ILE A 361 2.22 -9.70 20.45
N ILE A 362 2.90 -9.78 19.31
CA ILE A 362 3.55 -11.01 18.83
C ILE A 362 5.05 -10.73 18.75
N ILE A 363 5.82 -11.55 19.46
CA ILE A 363 7.28 -11.55 19.46
C ILE A 363 7.71 -12.87 18.83
N GLU A 364 8.45 -12.79 17.73
CA GLU A 364 8.98 -13.99 17.07
C GLU A 364 10.50 -13.90 16.97
N LYS A 365 11.17 -14.99 17.33
CA LYS A 365 12.62 -15.16 17.22
C LYS A 365 13.42 -14.00 17.81
N SER A 366 12.91 -13.40 18.89
CA SER A 366 13.47 -12.17 19.46
C SER A 366 13.71 -12.31 20.96
N LYS A 367 14.64 -11.50 21.48
CA LYS A 367 14.97 -11.46 22.92
C LYS A 367 13.81 -10.91 23.77
N ILE A 368 13.85 -11.15 25.08
CA ILE A 368 12.88 -10.57 26.04
C ILE A 368 12.87 -9.03 25.99
N SER A 369 13.99 -8.39 25.68
CA SER A 369 14.05 -6.95 25.46
C SER A 369 13.09 -6.45 24.36
N ALA A 370 12.81 -7.27 23.33
CA ALA A 370 11.82 -6.96 22.30
C ALA A 370 10.38 -6.98 22.84
N LEU A 371 10.08 -7.93 23.73
CA LEU A 371 8.80 -7.96 24.46
C LEU A 371 8.63 -6.72 25.33
N VAL A 372 9.67 -6.35 26.08
CA VAL A 372 9.66 -5.14 26.92
C VAL A 372 9.39 -3.89 26.06
N TYR A 373 10.08 -3.75 24.93
CA TYR A 373 9.84 -2.66 23.98
C TYR A 373 8.37 -2.58 23.52
N ALA A 374 7.76 -3.71 23.18
CA ALA A 374 6.37 -3.78 22.72
C ALA A 374 5.33 -3.51 23.84
N LEU A 375 5.64 -3.88 25.09
CA LEU A 375 4.74 -3.72 26.23
C LEU A 375 4.60 -2.27 26.70
N ILE A 376 5.66 -1.48 26.57
CA ILE A 376 5.68 -0.12 27.13
C ILE A 376 4.61 0.80 26.49
N PRO A 377 4.49 0.93 25.16
CA PRO A 377 3.45 1.79 24.57
C PRO A 377 2.02 1.32 24.89
N LYS A 378 1.81 0.03 25.18
CA LYS A 378 0.48 -0.53 25.49
C LYS A 378 0.10 -0.43 26.96
N SER A 379 1.08 -0.52 27.86
CA SER A 379 0.85 -0.42 29.30
C SER A 379 0.92 1.02 29.81
N ASN A 380 1.59 1.91 29.07
CA ASN A 380 2.02 3.22 29.55
C ASN A 380 2.77 3.12 30.89
N LYS A 381 3.56 2.05 31.05
CA LYS A 381 4.41 1.79 32.22
C LYS A 381 5.84 1.59 31.77
N MET A 382 6.78 2.10 32.56
CA MET A 382 8.18 1.84 32.33
C MET A 382 8.51 0.41 32.77
N ILE A 383 8.91 -0.43 31.82
CA ILE A 383 9.26 -1.83 32.06
C ILE A 383 10.73 -2.03 31.74
N LEU A 384 11.45 -2.76 32.59
CA LEU A 384 12.86 -3.10 32.38
C LEU A 384 13.04 -4.60 32.29
N ASP A 385 13.82 -5.06 31.32
CA ASP A 385 14.23 -6.45 31.26
C ASP A 385 15.27 -6.71 32.37
N LYS A 386 14.87 -7.47 33.40
CA LYS A 386 15.73 -7.99 34.46
C LYS A 386 15.76 -9.51 34.45
N THR A 387 15.39 -10.13 33.33
CA THR A 387 15.39 -11.59 33.19
C THR A 387 16.78 -12.17 33.06
N GLY A 388 17.74 -11.40 32.54
CA GLY A 388 19.10 -11.87 32.26
C GLY A 388 19.18 -12.91 31.13
N SER A 389 18.11 -13.07 30.35
CA SER A 389 18.06 -14.06 29.27
C SER A 389 18.66 -13.52 27.97
N GLU A 390 19.56 -14.29 27.39
CA GLU A 390 20.16 -14.04 26.07
C GLU A 390 19.48 -14.85 24.95
N ASP A 391 18.51 -15.70 25.30
CA ASP A 391 17.80 -16.55 24.36
C ASP A 391 16.77 -15.78 23.53
N ASN A 392 16.41 -16.34 22.37
CA ASN A 392 15.30 -15.87 21.54
C ASN A 392 14.02 -16.63 21.89
N TYR A 393 12.88 -15.93 21.83
CA TYR A 393 11.58 -16.48 22.21
C TYR A 393 10.50 -16.20 21.18
N ASN A 394 9.46 -17.05 21.18
CA ASN A 394 8.21 -16.85 20.46
C ASN A 394 7.08 -16.64 21.49
N LEU A 395 6.60 -15.40 21.64
CA LEU A 395 5.64 -15.01 22.69
C LEU A 395 4.45 -14.27 22.08
N THR A 396 3.25 -14.55 22.57
CA THR A 396 2.01 -13.86 22.15
C THR A 396 1.21 -13.40 23.35
N LEU A 397 0.96 -12.10 23.47
CA LEU A 397 0.19 -11.50 24.56
C LEU A 397 -1.03 -10.78 24.01
N LYS A 398 -2.20 -11.06 24.59
CA LYS A 398 -3.40 -10.27 24.30
C LYS A 398 -3.34 -8.95 25.06
N ILE A 399 -3.61 -7.85 24.35
CA ILE A 399 -3.64 -6.50 24.91
C ILE A 399 -5.08 -6.20 25.32
N ASN A 400 -5.39 -6.40 26.60
CA ASN A 400 -6.67 -6.01 27.19
C ASN A 400 -6.47 -4.84 28.17
N ASP A 401 -5.79 -5.11 29.28
CA ASP A 401 -5.41 -4.17 30.32
C ASP A 401 -4.11 -4.63 31.00
N PHE A 402 -3.49 -3.76 31.80
CA PHE A 402 -2.18 -4.04 32.40
C PHE A 402 -2.20 -5.21 33.39
N GLU A 403 -3.30 -5.42 34.14
CA GLU A 403 -3.41 -6.54 35.07
C GLU A 403 -3.61 -7.86 34.32
N SER A 404 -4.36 -7.85 33.22
CA SER A 404 -4.47 -8.98 32.31
C SER A 404 -3.12 -9.37 31.71
N ILE A 405 -2.30 -8.38 31.32
CA ILE A 405 -0.93 -8.62 30.83
C ILE A 405 -0.06 -9.24 31.93
N LYS A 406 -0.07 -8.69 33.15
CA LYS A 406 0.67 -9.24 34.30
C LYS A 406 0.28 -10.69 34.58
N LYS A 407 -1.02 -11.00 34.53
CA LYS A 407 -1.56 -12.35 34.70
C LYS A 407 -1.04 -13.29 33.61
N GLN A 408 -1.12 -12.89 32.34
CA GLN A 408 -0.62 -13.69 31.22
C GLN A 408 0.89 -13.95 31.33
N LEU A 409 1.70 -12.92 31.63
CA LEU A 409 3.14 -13.06 31.83
C LEU A 409 3.46 -14.10 32.91
N LYS A 410 2.76 -14.04 34.05
CA LYS A 410 2.99 -14.93 35.18
C LYS A 410 2.54 -16.36 34.89
N GLU A 411 1.29 -16.52 34.46
CA GLU A 411 0.65 -17.84 34.34
C GLU A 411 1.09 -18.59 33.07
N LYS A 412 1.31 -17.89 31.95
CA LYS A 412 1.61 -18.52 30.66
C LYS A 412 3.11 -18.65 30.40
N TYR A 413 3.90 -17.67 30.86
CA TYR A 413 5.30 -17.52 30.48
C TYR A 413 6.29 -17.59 31.65
N GLY A 414 5.82 -17.60 32.90
CA GLY A 414 6.70 -17.65 34.06
C GLY A 414 7.48 -16.36 34.29
N LEU A 415 6.92 -15.23 33.88
CA LEU A 415 7.51 -13.89 33.99
C LEU A 415 6.66 -13.02 34.94
N SER A 416 7.28 -12.21 35.80
CA SER A 416 6.55 -11.28 36.67
C SER A 416 7.03 -9.86 36.51
N LEU A 417 6.11 -8.90 36.64
CA LEU A 417 6.43 -7.48 36.71
C LEU A 417 6.47 -7.04 38.19
N VAL A 418 7.67 -6.70 38.67
CA VAL A 418 7.92 -6.26 40.05
C VAL A 418 8.12 -4.74 40.08
N LYS A 419 7.34 -4.05 40.90
CA LYS A 419 7.37 -2.58 40.99
C LYS A 419 8.58 -2.11 41.81
N GLN A 420 9.34 -1.15 41.28
CA GLN A 420 10.48 -0.53 41.94
C GLN A 420 10.57 0.97 41.62
N LYS A 421 11.27 1.75 42.45
CA LYS A 421 11.66 3.13 42.13
C LYS A 421 13.16 3.18 41.91
N ILE A 422 13.60 3.65 40.76
CA ILE A 422 15.02 3.75 40.41
C ILE A 422 15.31 5.10 39.75
N ASN A 423 16.55 5.58 39.89
CA ASN A 423 17.00 6.79 39.21
C ASN A 423 17.28 6.47 37.75
N LEU A 424 16.59 7.17 36.85
CA LEU A 424 16.71 6.96 35.40
C LEU A 424 17.01 8.26 34.68
N GLU A 425 17.74 8.13 33.57
CA GLU A 425 18.01 9.24 32.66
C GLU A 425 16.75 9.56 31.85
N HIS A 426 16.22 10.77 32.05
CA HIS A 426 15.23 11.42 31.22
C HIS A 426 15.93 12.25 30.16
N PHE A 427 15.36 12.22 28.96
CA PHE A 427 15.83 13.00 27.82
C PHE A 427 14.78 14.05 27.49
N THR A 428 15.15 15.33 27.53
CA THR A 428 14.29 16.43 27.10
C THR A 428 14.70 16.86 25.70
N VAL A 429 13.82 16.67 24.73
CA VAL A 429 13.95 17.13 23.34
C VAL A 429 13.40 18.55 23.25
N GLU A 430 14.29 19.53 23.10
CA GLU A 430 13.95 20.94 22.98
C GLU A 430 14.05 21.38 21.52
N PHE A 431 12.91 21.54 20.87
CA PHE A 431 12.83 22.14 19.54
C PHE A 431 13.07 23.65 19.65
N GLN A 432 13.95 24.18 18.81
CA GLN A 432 14.17 25.62 18.72
C GLN A 432 12.98 26.24 17.96
N LYS A 433 12.43 27.34 18.46
CA LYS A 433 11.42 28.10 17.69
C LYS A 433 12.16 28.88 16.60
N PRO A 434 11.60 28.97 15.37
CA PRO A 434 12.14 29.89 14.39
C PRO A 434 12.05 31.32 14.96
N GLU A 435 13.16 32.05 14.92
CA GLU A 435 13.23 33.48 15.29
C GLU A 435 12.33 34.36 14.42
#